data_AF-A0A4U8UK98-F1
#
_entry.id   AF-A0A4U8UK98-F1
#
_cell.length_a   1.000
_cell.length_b   1.000
_cell.length_c   1.000
_cell.angle_alpha   90.00
_cell.angle_beta   90.00
_cell.angle_gamma   90.00
#
_symmetry.space_group_name_H-M   'P 1'
#
loop_
_entity.id
_entity.type
_entity.pdbx_description
1 polymer ?
#
loop_
_entity_poly.entity_id
_entity_poly.type
_entity_poly.pdbx_seq_one_letter_code
_entity_poly.pdbx_strand_id
1 'polypeptide(L)'
;MASKVLLFTALVAFTGLVFAQKPCNCGSIFDSLNKAGNDIVGLLGPLLNAAGDVNGCSVQEAKNLGQDLLIKAIKTVSQLGSIPVPPQVTAAPFTLQCNGLKPSVEQFNSFLKALEAANVDSVRCKCRNTALENLLLKLSVLYHHSKRGSFF
;
A
#
# COMPACT_ATOMS: atom_id res chain seq x y z
N MET A 1 23.96 -57.43 -33.87
CA MET A 1 23.93 -55.96 -34.01
C MET A 1 22.46 -55.56 -33.84
N ALA A 2 21.94 -55.32 -32.63
CA ALA A 2 21.95 -54.04 -31.87
C ALA A 2 21.47 -52.85 -32.74
N SER A 3 20.48 -52.02 -32.40
CA SER A 3 19.63 -51.91 -31.21
C SER A 3 18.38 -51.10 -31.56
N LYS A 4 17.31 -51.37 -30.81
CA LYS A 4 16.02 -50.68 -30.76
C LYS A 4 16.19 -49.16 -30.54
N VAL A 5 15.55 -48.35 -31.38
CA VAL A 5 15.37 -46.90 -31.14
C VAL A 5 14.04 -46.73 -30.41
N LEU A 6 14.10 -46.47 -29.10
CA LEU A 6 12.95 -46.07 -28.30
C LEU A 6 12.84 -44.54 -28.34
N LEU A 7 11.80 -44.07 -29.03
CA LEU A 7 11.33 -42.69 -28.95
C LEU A 7 10.70 -42.46 -27.57
N PHE A 8 11.38 -41.73 -26.70
CA PHE A 8 10.79 -41.14 -25.51
C PHE A 8 10.09 -39.83 -25.90
N THR A 9 8.77 -39.89 -26.07
CA THR A 9 7.91 -38.70 -26.02
C THR A 9 7.89 -38.19 -24.58
N ALA A 10 8.66 -37.14 -24.31
CA ALA A 10 8.56 -36.39 -23.07
C ALA A 10 7.21 -35.67 -23.03
N LEU A 11 6.23 -36.32 -22.40
CA LEU A 11 4.96 -35.71 -22.01
C LEU A 11 5.30 -34.64 -20.95
N VAL A 12 5.36 -33.38 -21.36
CA VAL A 12 5.43 -32.25 -20.44
C VAL A 12 4.11 -32.22 -19.69
N ALA A 13 4.07 -32.86 -18.54
CA ALA A 13 3.03 -32.66 -17.55
C ALA A 13 3.12 -31.20 -17.10
N PHE A 14 2.35 -30.32 -17.74
CA PHE A 14 1.89 -29.09 -17.12
C PHE A 14 1.03 -29.50 -15.94
N THR A 15 1.66 -29.77 -14.80
CA THR A 15 1.01 -29.61 -13.51
C THR A 15 0.72 -28.13 -13.37
N GLY A 16 -0.41 -27.72 -13.94
CA GLY A 16 -1.05 -26.48 -13.58
C GLY A 16 -1.18 -26.50 -12.07
N LEU A 17 -0.37 -25.70 -11.39
CA LEU A 17 -0.73 -25.15 -10.11
C LEU A 17 -2.03 -24.40 -10.36
N VAL A 18 -3.14 -25.12 -10.23
CA VAL A 18 -4.45 -24.54 -9.99
C VAL A 18 -4.30 -23.91 -8.61
N PHE A 19 -3.63 -22.76 -8.54
CA PHE A 19 -3.90 -21.80 -7.49
C PHE A 19 -5.40 -21.62 -7.56
N ALA A 20 -6.12 -22.11 -6.55
CA ALA A 20 -7.56 -21.93 -6.45
C ALA A 20 -7.82 -20.43 -6.64
N GLN A 21 -8.23 -20.03 -7.85
CA GLN A 21 -8.39 -18.64 -8.19
C GLN A 21 -9.54 -18.16 -7.32
N LYS A 22 -9.24 -17.23 -6.41
CA LYS A 22 -10.25 -16.66 -5.52
C LYS A 22 -11.40 -16.17 -6.41
N PRO A 23 -12.65 -16.59 -6.15
CA PRO A 23 -13.77 -16.22 -6.99
C PRO A 23 -13.83 -14.69 -7.09
N CYS A 24 -13.99 -14.18 -8.31
CA CYS A 24 -14.04 -12.74 -8.55
C CYS A 24 -15.35 -12.17 -7.99
N ASN A 25 -15.25 -11.51 -6.83
CA ASN A 25 -16.32 -10.73 -6.23
C ASN A 25 -15.85 -9.28 -6.10
N CYS A 26 -16.28 -8.42 -7.02
CA CYS A 26 -15.86 -7.03 -7.05
C CYS A 26 -16.29 -6.24 -5.81
N GLY A 27 -17.39 -6.62 -5.14
CA GLY A 27 -17.80 -6.00 -3.87
C GLY A 27 -16.78 -6.24 -2.77
N SER A 28 -16.40 -7.50 -2.54
CA SER A 28 -15.41 -7.85 -1.51
C SER A 28 -14.01 -7.29 -1.80
N ILE A 29 -13.62 -7.22 -3.08
CA ILE A 29 -12.36 -6.59 -3.50
C ILE A 29 -12.39 -5.08 -3.21
N PHE A 30 -13.50 -4.41 -3.53
CA PHE A 30 -13.68 -2.99 -3.24
C PHE A 30 -13.67 -2.70 -1.74
N ASP A 31 -14.31 -3.53 -0.92
CA ASP A 31 -14.27 -3.43 0.54
C ASP A 31 -12.84 -3.59 1.08
N SER A 32 -12.08 -4.51 0.50
CA SER A 32 -10.68 -4.74 0.88
C SER A 32 -9.79 -3.54 0.54
N LEU A 33 -9.97 -2.94 -0.65
CA LEU A 33 -9.28 -1.70 -1.05
C LEU A 33 -9.61 -0.55 -0.10
N ASN A 34 -10.89 -0.33 0.20
CA ASN A 34 -11.32 0.73 1.10
C ASN A 34 -10.82 0.51 2.52
N LYS A 35 -10.88 -0.72 3.01
CA LYS A 35 -10.38 -1.07 4.34
C LYS A 35 -8.89 -0.77 4.45
N ALA A 36 -8.07 -1.28 3.53
CA ALA A 36 -6.63 -1.01 3.54
C ALA A 36 -6.32 0.49 3.43
N GLY A 37 -7.04 1.22 2.57
CA GLY A 37 -6.93 2.67 2.46
C GLY A 37 -7.29 3.42 3.75
N ASN A 38 -8.37 3.03 4.41
CA ASN A 38 -8.78 3.60 5.69
C ASN A 38 -7.81 3.25 6.82
N ASP A 39 -7.25 2.03 6.84
CA ASP A 39 -6.23 1.61 7.80
C ASP A 39 -4.95 2.46 7.65
N ILE A 40 -4.53 2.75 6.41
CA ILE A 40 -3.43 3.70 6.12
C ILE A 40 -3.74 5.08 6.68
N VAL A 41 -4.90 5.65 6.34
CA VAL A 41 -5.28 6.99 6.80
C VAL A 41 -5.41 7.04 8.33
N GLY A 42 -5.98 6.01 8.93
CA GLY A 42 -6.16 5.86 10.37
C GLY A 42 -4.84 5.78 11.14
N LEU A 43 -3.79 5.21 10.54
CA LEU A 43 -2.45 5.21 11.12
C LEU A 43 -1.73 6.56 10.94
N LEU A 44 -1.89 7.19 9.77
CA LEU A 44 -1.21 8.46 9.45
C LEU A 44 -1.78 9.63 10.28
N GLY A 45 -3.08 9.65 10.53
CA GLY A 45 -3.75 10.72 11.28
C GLY A 45 -3.10 11.01 12.65
N PRO A 46 -2.97 10.01 13.55
CA PRO A 46 -2.33 10.18 14.85
C PRO A 46 -0.86 10.62 14.77
N LEU A 47 -0.09 10.10 13.81
CA LEU A 47 1.33 10.49 13.65
C LEU A 47 1.47 11.95 13.22
N LEU A 48 0.64 12.39 12.27
CA LEU A 48 0.66 13.76 11.74
C LEU A 48 0.12 14.78 12.76
N ASN A 49 -0.78 14.35 13.64
CA ASN A 49 -1.43 15.20 14.64
C ASN A 49 -0.93 14.93 16.07
N ALA A 50 0.25 14.32 16.22
CA ALA A 50 0.81 14.05 17.54
C ALA A 50 0.90 15.36 18.35
N ALA A 51 0.28 15.36 19.53
CA ALA A 51 0.30 16.46 20.50
C ALA A 51 1.16 16.15 21.74
N GLY A 52 1.57 14.88 21.88
CA GLY A 52 2.45 14.41 22.94
C GLY A 52 3.39 13.33 22.42
N ASP A 53 4.24 12.84 23.31
CA ASP A 53 5.13 11.71 23.04
C ASP A 53 4.37 10.51 22.45
N VAL A 54 4.97 9.87 21.44
CA VAL A 54 4.43 8.68 20.79
C VAL A 54 5.41 7.54 20.99
N ASN A 55 5.10 6.63 21.91
CA ASN A 55 5.92 5.45 22.24
C ASN A 55 7.37 5.80 22.64
N GLY A 56 7.57 6.85 23.42
CA GLY A 56 8.89 7.34 23.84
C GLY A 56 9.63 8.15 22.78
N CYS A 57 8.97 8.50 21.67
CA CYS A 57 9.51 9.32 20.60
C CYS A 57 8.90 10.72 20.59
N SER A 58 9.73 11.70 20.24
CA SER A 58 9.30 13.09 20.20
C SER A 58 8.15 13.31 19.20
N VAL A 59 7.30 14.30 19.48
CA VAL A 59 6.25 14.76 18.55
C VAL A 59 6.82 15.05 17.16
N GLN A 60 8.00 15.67 17.09
CA GLN A 60 8.64 16.00 15.82
C GLN A 60 9.03 14.75 15.03
N GLU A 61 9.58 13.72 15.68
CA GLU A 61 9.90 12.45 15.02
C GLU A 61 8.65 11.72 14.53
N ALA A 62 7.58 11.71 15.32
CA ALA A 62 6.30 11.12 14.93
C ALA A 62 5.72 11.83 13.70
N LYS A 63 5.74 13.17 13.69
CA LYS A 63 5.28 13.99 12.55
C LYS A 63 6.15 13.80 11.31
N ASN A 64 7.47 13.77 11.48
CA ASN A 64 8.41 13.52 10.37
C ASN A 64 8.18 12.14 9.75
N LEU A 65 8.01 11.11 10.59
CA LEU A 65 7.66 9.77 10.12
C LEU A 65 6.28 9.78 9.42
N GLY A 66 5.27 10.39 10.02
CA GLY A 66 3.94 10.51 9.42
C GLY A 66 3.97 11.16 8.03
N GLN A 67 4.80 12.21 7.85
CA GLN A 67 4.99 12.85 6.55
C GLN A 67 5.68 11.93 5.54
N ASP A 68 6.74 11.24 5.94
CA ASP A 68 7.45 10.28 5.08
C ASP A 68 6.50 9.15 4.61
N LEU A 69 5.77 8.55 5.55
CA LEU A 69 4.80 7.49 5.25
C LEU A 69 3.64 8.01 4.38
N LEU A 70 3.17 9.23 4.60
CA LEU A 70 2.13 9.84 3.77
C LEU A 70 2.60 10.04 2.32
N ILE A 71 3.81 10.54 2.12
CA ILE A 71 4.40 10.71 0.78
C ILE A 71 4.54 9.34 0.11
N LYS A 72 5.00 8.32 0.85
CA LYS A 72 5.09 6.95 0.36
C LYS A 72 3.72 6.41 -0.04
N ALA A 73 2.68 6.59 0.78
CA ALA A 73 1.32 6.17 0.46
C ALA A 73 0.81 6.83 -0.83
N ILE A 74 1.00 8.15 -0.99
CA ILE A 74 0.60 8.87 -2.20
C ILE A 74 1.28 8.30 -3.44
N LYS A 75 2.60 8.09 -3.38
CA LYS A 75 3.37 7.52 -4.50
C LYS A 75 2.90 6.12 -4.85
N THR A 76 2.68 5.26 -3.86
CA THR A 76 2.18 3.89 -4.08
C THR A 76 0.77 3.90 -4.69
N VAL A 77 -0.17 4.67 -4.13
CA VAL A 77 -1.54 4.75 -4.66
C VAL A 77 -1.56 5.29 -6.10
N SER A 78 -0.76 6.33 -6.37
CA SER A 78 -0.59 6.90 -7.71
C SER A 78 -0.10 5.85 -8.70
N GLN A 79 0.93 5.06 -8.33
CA GLN A 79 1.44 3.97 -9.16
C GLN A 79 0.39 2.87 -9.39
N LEU A 80 -0.29 2.41 -8.33
CA LEU A 80 -1.31 1.37 -8.42
C LEU A 80 -2.49 1.78 -9.31
N GLY A 81 -2.90 3.05 -9.25
CA GLY A 81 -3.99 3.61 -10.05
C GLY A 81 -3.58 4.08 -11.44
N SER A 82 -2.28 4.08 -11.78
CA SER A 82 -1.75 4.79 -12.96
C SER A 82 -2.17 6.27 -12.99
N ILE A 83 -2.27 6.90 -11.82
CA ILE A 83 -2.64 8.31 -11.64
C ILE A 83 -1.34 9.11 -11.43
N PRO A 84 -1.17 10.29 -12.05
CA PRO A 84 0.00 11.12 -11.78
C PRO A 84 0.12 11.50 -10.30
N VAL A 85 1.34 11.43 -9.77
CA VAL A 85 1.63 11.94 -8.42
C VAL A 85 1.39 13.45 -8.41
N PRO A 86 0.66 14.01 -7.43
CA PRO A 86 0.46 15.45 -7.36
C PRO A 86 1.80 16.21 -7.26
N PRO A 87 2.05 17.25 -8.07
CA PRO A 87 3.37 17.89 -8.20
C PRO A 87 3.88 18.52 -6.89
N GLN A 88 2.98 18.89 -5.98
CA GLN A 88 3.31 19.43 -4.67
C GLN A 88 3.88 18.39 -3.68
N VAL A 89 3.84 17.09 -4.02
CA VAL A 89 4.27 16.00 -3.15
C VAL A 89 5.77 15.80 -3.32
N THR A 90 6.54 16.40 -2.41
CA THR A 90 8.00 16.35 -2.41
C THR A 90 8.51 15.50 -1.24
N ALA A 91 9.48 14.64 -1.52
CA ALA A 91 10.15 13.84 -0.50
C ALA A 91 11.41 14.56 -0.01
N ALA A 92 11.52 14.74 1.29
CA ALA A 92 12.79 15.06 1.94
C ALA A 92 13.40 13.76 2.48
N PRO A 93 14.73 13.60 2.50
CA PRO A 93 15.35 12.45 3.13
C PRO A 93 14.97 12.40 4.61
N PHE A 94 14.40 11.28 5.03
CA PHE A 94 14.04 11.00 6.41
C PHE A 94 14.71 9.70 6.87
N THR A 95 15.31 9.75 8.06
CA THR A 95 15.86 8.57 8.74
C THR A 95 15.17 8.43 10.07
N LEU A 96 14.53 7.29 10.31
CA LEU A 96 13.90 7.02 11.59
C LEU A 96 14.96 6.78 12.67
N GLN A 97 15.05 7.68 13.64
CA GLN A 97 16.00 7.60 14.75
C GLN A 97 15.40 6.88 15.96
N CYS A 98 14.16 7.21 16.34
CA CYS A 98 13.51 6.60 17.49
C CYS A 98 12.91 5.21 17.20
N ASN A 99 13.33 4.22 17.99
CA ASN A 99 12.89 2.82 17.85
C ASN A 99 11.41 2.60 18.20
N GLY A 100 10.81 3.45 19.06
CA GLY A 100 9.41 3.31 19.50
C GLY A 100 8.37 3.46 18.37
N LEU A 101 8.77 4.03 17.23
CA LEU A 101 7.93 4.19 16.05
C LEU A 101 8.12 3.10 14.99
N LYS A 102 9.07 2.16 15.16
CA LYS A 102 9.24 1.02 14.24
C LYS A 102 7.95 0.20 14.03
N PRO A 103 7.16 -0.10 15.09
CA PRO A 103 5.89 -0.81 14.90
C PRO A 103 4.92 -0.08 13.97
N SER A 104 4.88 1.25 13.98
CA SER A 104 4.05 2.04 13.07
C SER A 104 4.50 1.85 11.61
N VAL A 105 5.80 1.78 11.35
CA VAL A 105 6.34 1.52 10.00
C VAL A 105 5.95 0.11 9.52
N GLU A 106 6.03 -0.88 10.39
CA GLU A 106 5.66 -2.26 10.08
C GLU A 106 4.17 -2.39 9.78
N GLN A 107 3.31 -1.79 10.61
CA GLN A 107 1.87 -1.73 10.38
C GLN A 107 1.53 -1.04 9.07
N PHE A 108 2.15 0.11 8.80
CA PHE A 108 1.97 0.84 7.55
C PHE A 108 2.32 -0.02 6.33
N ASN A 109 3.48 -0.70 6.36
CA ASN A 109 3.89 -1.59 5.27
C ASN A 109 2.94 -2.79 5.13
N SER A 110 2.36 -3.30 6.21
CA SER A 110 1.34 -4.35 6.16
C SER A 110 0.08 -3.85 5.44
N PHE A 111 -0.39 -2.63 5.75
CA PHE A 111 -1.55 -2.05 5.08
C PHE A 111 -1.29 -1.74 3.60
N LEU A 112 -0.08 -1.30 3.23
CA LEU A 112 0.31 -1.15 1.83
C LEU A 112 0.27 -2.48 1.08
N LYS A 113 0.81 -3.56 1.66
CA LYS A 113 0.74 -4.90 1.04
C LYS A 113 -0.69 -5.37 0.86
N ALA A 114 -1.58 -5.11 1.83
CA ALA A 114 -3.00 -5.43 1.71
C ALA A 114 -3.67 -4.64 0.58
N LEU A 115 -3.35 -3.35 0.45
CA LEU A 115 -3.83 -2.49 -0.64
C LEU A 115 -3.34 -2.99 -2.01
N GLU A 116 -2.05 -3.32 -2.13
CA GLU A 116 -1.45 -3.86 -3.35
C GLU A 116 -2.11 -5.19 -3.76
N ALA A 117 -2.29 -6.11 -2.80
CA ALA A 117 -2.93 -7.39 -3.05
C ALA A 117 -4.39 -7.22 -3.53
N ALA A 118 -5.15 -6.32 -2.89
CA ALA A 118 -6.52 -6.02 -3.29
C ALA A 118 -6.58 -5.36 -4.69
N ASN A 119 -5.60 -4.52 -5.03
CA ASN A 119 -5.49 -3.94 -6.37
C ASN A 119 -5.17 -5.00 -7.44
N VAL A 120 -4.24 -5.92 -7.15
CA VAL A 120 -3.94 -7.06 -8.03
C VAL A 120 -5.19 -7.90 -8.30
N ASP A 121 -5.96 -8.19 -7.25
CA ASP A 121 -7.25 -8.88 -7.39
C ASP A 121 -8.25 -8.07 -8.25
N SER A 122 -8.33 -6.75 -8.03
CA SER A 122 -9.19 -5.86 -8.83
C SER A 122 -8.84 -5.87 -10.32
N VAL A 123 -7.54 -5.77 -10.65
CA VAL A 123 -7.06 -5.80 -12.04
C VAL A 123 -7.32 -7.16 -12.66
N ARG A 124 -6.99 -8.26 -11.95
CA ARG A 124 -7.25 -9.63 -12.42
C ARG A 124 -8.74 -9.84 -12.73
N CYS A 125 -9.61 -9.38 -11.84
CA CYS A 125 -11.06 -9.53 -11.97
C CYS A 125 -11.72 -8.45 -12.84
N LYS A 126 -10.94 -7.52 -13.43
CA LYS A 126 -11.43 -6.39 -14.25
C LYS A 126 -12.52 -5.56 -13.54
N CYS A 127 -12.43 -5.44 -12.22
CA CYS A 127 -13.37 -4.64 -11.46
C CYS A 127 -13.11 -3.15 -11.74
N ARG A 128 -14.15 -2.42 -12.14
CA ARG A 128 -14.10 -0.96 -12.23
C ARG A 128 -14.19 -0.40 -10.81
N ASN A 129 -13.12 0.21 -10.31
CA ASN A 129 -13.10 0.77 -8.96
C ASN A 129 -12.55 2.20 -8.97
N THR A 130 -13.16 3.07 -8.16
CA THR A 130 -12.71 4.43 -7.88
C THR A 130 -12.05 4.54 -6.50
N ALA A 131 -11.77 3.40 -5.86
CA ALA A 131 -11.25 3.36 -4.48
C ALA A 131 -9.87 4.01 -4.39
N LEU A 132 -9.00 3.75 -5.38
CA LEU A 132 -7.67 4.35 -5.43
C LEU A 132 -7.70 5.85 -5.68
N GLU A 133 -8.58 6.33 -6.56
CA GLU A 133 -8.77 7.77 -6.79
C GLU A 133 -9.28 8.47 -5.52
N ASN A 134 -10.30 7.90 -4.86
CA ASN A 134 -10.84 8.42 -3.61
C ASN A 134 -9.79 8.40 -2.48
N LEU A 135 -8.98 7.35 -2.40
CA LEU A 135 -7.88 7.27 -1.44
C LEU A 135 -6.81 8.32 -1.74
N LEU A 136 -6.43 8.51 -3.00
CA LEU A 136 -5.46 9.53 -3.41
C LEU A 136 -5.95 10.94 -3.06
N LEU A 137 -7.24 11.24 -3.26
CA LEU A 137 -7.86 12.49 -2.84
C LEU A 137 -7.74 12.69 -1.32
N LYS A 138 -8.11 11.68 -0.52
CA LYS A 138 -7.98 11.72 0.94
C LYS A 138 -6.53 12.00 1.36
N LEU A 139 -5.57 11.24 0.84
CA LEU A 139 -4.15 11.41 1.16
C LEU A 139 -3.63 12.79 0.73
N SER A 140 -4.07 13.30 -0.41
CA SER A 140 -3.71 14.65 -0.88
C SER A 140 -4.22 15.74 0.05
N VAL A 141 -5.44 15.60 0.57
CA VAL A 141 -6.00 16.51 1.58
C VAL A 141 -5.18 16.44 2.87
N LEU A 142 -4.90 15.24 3.38
CA LEU A 142 -4.01 15.03 4.54
C LEU A 142 -2.64 15.68 4.32
N TYR A 143 -2.06 15.57 3.13
CA TYR A 143 -0.77 16.16 2.80
C TYR A 143 -0.81 17.68 2.89
N HIS A 144 -1.81 18.31 2.28
CA HIS A 144 -2.00 19.76 2.35
C HIS A 144 -2.18 20.26 3.78
N HIS A 145 -2.95 19.55 4.61
CA HIS A 145 -3.11 19.91 6.01
C HIS A 145 -1.79 19.76 6.80
N SER A 146 -1.04 18.69 6.56
CA SER A 146 0.23 18.46 7.26
C SER A 146 1.29 19.53 6.98
N LYS A 147 1.24 20.19 5.82
CA LYS A 147 2.19 21.26 5.43
C LYS A 147 1.84 22.64 5.97
N ARG A 148 0.59 22.91 6.36
CA ARG A 148 0.15 24.24 6.84
C ARG A 148 0.47 24.52 8.31
N GLY A 149 1.15 23.59 9.01
CA GLY A 149 1.61 23.79 10.38
C GLY A 149 0.52 24.09 11.41
N SER A 150 -0.76 23.91 11.07
CA SER A 150 -1.89 24.37 11.87
C SER A 150 -2.87 23.22 12.08
N PHE A 151 -2.76 22.58 13.24
CA PHE A 151 -3.92 22.03 13.94
C PHE A 151 -4.00 22.78 15.26
N PHE A 152 -5.19 23.33 15.52
CA PHE A 152 -5.56 24.00 16.77
C PHE A 152 -5.37 23.07 17.96
#